data_AF-A0A1Z8PX74-F1
#
_entry.id   AF-A0A1Z8PX74-F1
#
_cell.length_a   1.000
_cell.length_b   1.000
_cell.length_c   1.000
_cell.angle_alpha   90.00
_cell.angle_beta   90.00
_cell.angle_gamma   90.00
#
_symmetry.space_group_name_H-M   'P 1'
#
loop_
_entity.id
_entity.type
_entity.pdbx_description
1 polymer ?
#
loop_
_entity_poly.entity_id
_entity_poly.type
_entity_poly.pdbx_seq_one_letter_code
_entity_poly.pdbx_strand_id
1 'polypeptide(L)'
;MADESDERGAAEASEKSGAGDRIVHISLDDPALVARNPDIEHERRVAIFDLIEGNHFRLVSGKTGPFRVQLSLSERGIQFDIADTDNTPLETIDISMAPFRRHIRDYFMVCESYYDAIRSATPDKIETIDQARRVLHNEGAETLQTRLAGQADIDDDTARRLFTLISVLQMRG
;
A
#
# COMPACT_ATOMS: atom_id res chain seq x y z
N MET A 1 -23.57 56.97 -20.08
CA MET A 1 -23.09 55.62 -20.45
C MET A 1 -21.67 55.56 -19.91
N ALA A 2 -21.43 55.21 -18.64
CA ALA A 2 -21.62 53.88 -18.03
C ALA A 2 -20.99 52.81 -18.95
N ASP A 3 -20.00 52.02 -18.56
CA ASP A 3 -19.57 51.63 -17.22
C ASP A 3 -18.20 50.91 -17.28
N GLU A 4 -17.65 50.71 -16.10
CA GLU A 4 -16.38 50.19 -15.61
C GLU A 4 -15.59 49.10 -16.34
N SER A 5 -14.28 49.20 -16.09
CA SER A 5 -13.23 48.19 -16.17
C SER A 5 -13.51 46.94 -15.32
N ASP A 6 -12.81 45.87 -15.72
CA ASP A 6 -12.26 44.80 -14.90
C ASP A 6 -13.16 43.68 -14.35
N GLU A 7 -12.50 42.51 -14.36
CA GLU A 7 -12.66 41.39 -13.45
C GLU A 7 -13.71 40.30 -13.73
N ARG A 8 -13.15 39.07 -13.80
CA ARG A 8 -13.67 37.78 -13.31
C ARG A 8 -14.30 36.87 -14.37
N GLY A 9 -13.49 35.90 -14.78
CA GLY A 9 -13.97 34.70 -15.46
C GLY A 9 -12.93 33.61 -15.62
N ALA A 10 -11.98 33.48 -14.68
CA ALA A 10 -11.19 32.26 -14.58
C ALA A 10 -12.13 31.12 -14.17
N ALA A 11 -12.46 30.21 -15.08
CA ALA A 11 -12.93 28.85 -14.77
C ALA A 11 -13.17 28.04 -16.05
N GLU A 12 -12.11 27.65 -16.74
CA GLU A 12 -12.09 26.32 -17.36
C GLU A 12 -10.88 25.60 -16.78
N ALA A 13 -10.97 25.40 -15.46
CA ALA A 13 -10.13 24.49 -14.74
C ALA A 13 -10.47 23.08 -15.22
N SER A 14 -9.47 22.44 -15.83
CA SER A 14 -9.12 21.04 -15.63
C SER A 14 -10.26 20.05 -15.89
N GLU A 15 -10.29 19.50 -17.10
CA GLU A 15 -10.84 18.18 -17.33
C GLU A 15 -10.09 17.19 -16.43
N LYS A 16 -10.66 16.92 -15.24
CA LYS A 16 -10.19 15.95 -14.25
C LYS A 16 -10.24 14.53 -14.85
N SER A 17 -9.26 14.17 -15.65
CA SER A 17 -8.97 12.77 -15.96
C SER A 17 -8.39 12.10 -14.73
N GLY A 18 -9.26 11.48 -13.92
CA GLY A 18 -8.85 10.67 -12.77
C GLY A 18 -9.94 10.32 -11.76
N ALA A 19 -11.23 10.51 -12.09
CA ALA A 19 -12.37 10.32 -11.18
C ALA A 19 -12.69 8.84 -10.88
N GLY A 20 -11.76 8.11 -10.27
CA GLY A 20 -11.94 6.73 -9.84
C GLY A 20 -11.56 6.54 -8.37
N ASP A 21 -12.27 5.62 -7.70
CA ASP A 21 -11.93 5.12 -6.37
C ASP A 21 -10.64 4.28 -6.45
N ARG A 22 -9.49 4.96 -6.39
CA ARG A 22 -8.15 4.37 -6.50
C ARG A 22 -7.11 5.18 -5.76
N ILE A 23 -6.01 4.53 -5.40
CA ILE A 23 -4.77 5.14 -4.90
C ILE A 23 -3.97 5.68 -6.09
N VAL A 24 -3.54 6.94 -6.02
CA VAL A 24 -2.66 7.60 -7.00
C VAL A 24 -1.31 7.98 -6.42
N HIS A 25 -1.15 7.87 -5.10
CA HIS A 25 0.12 8.05 -4.42
C HIS A 25 0.15 7.20 -3.16
N ILE A 26 1.26 6.48 -2.94
CA ILE A 26 1.49 5.76 -1.70
C ILE A 26 2.88 6.09 -1.14
N SER A 27 2.94 6.36 0.16
CA SER A 27 4.20 6.55 0.90
C SER A 27 4.22 5.69 2.16
N LEU A 28 5.42 5.39 2.65
CA LEU A 28 5.64 4.69 3.90
C LEU A 28 6.31 5.67 4.88
N ASP A 29 5.74 5.85 6.05
CA ASP A 29 6.31 6.70 7.11
C ASP A 29 7.42 5.94 7.84
N ASP A 30 8.59 5.91 7.20
CA ASP A 30 9.74 5.16 7.67
C ASP A 30 11.04 5.95 7.40
N PRO A 31 11.61 6.62 8.42
CA PRO A 31 12.87 7.33 8.27
C PRO A 31 14.10 6.42 8.10
N ALA A 32 13.99 5.10 8.35
CA ALA A 32 15.07 4.12 8.13
C ALA A 32 14.88 3.29 6.85
N LEU A 33 13.91 3.64 5.99
CA LEU A 33 13.64 2.97 4.73
C LEU A 33 14.88 2.92 3.82
N VAL A 34 15.79 3.88 3.98
CA VAL A 34 17.05 4.03 3.23
C VAL A 34 18.09 2.96 3.59
N ALA A 35 18.01 2.31 4.75
CA ALA A 35 19.04 1.37 5.23
C ALA A 35 18.76 -0.11 4.89
N ARG A 36 17.88 -0.39 3.94
CA ARG A 36 17.37 -1.75 3.67
C ARG A 36 18.21 -2.52 2.65
N ASN A 37 18.12 -3.84 2.72
CA ASN A 37 18.67 -4.77 1.73
C ASN A 37 18.11 -4.43 0.32
N PRO A 38 18.94 -4.41 -0.75
CA PRO A 38 18.51 -4.19 -2.12
C PRO A 38 17.27 -4.97 -2.58
N ASP A 39 17.09 -6.20 -2.12
CA ASP A 39 15.96 -7.05 -2.52
C ASP A 39 14.62 -6.58 -1.92
N ILE A 40 14.63 -6.21 -0.63
CA ILE A 40 13.45 -5.64 0.06
C ILE A 40 13.05 -4.31 -0.60
N GLU A 41 14.04 -3.51 -0.97
CA GLU A 41 13.83 -2.24 -1.63
C GLU A 41 13.34 -2.41 -3.08
N HIS A 42 13.78 -3.47 -3.77
CA HIS A 42 13.23 -3.86 -5.07
C HIS A 42 11.76 -4.27 -4.94
N GLU A 43 11.41 -5.13 -3.98
CA GLU A 43 10.02 -5.52 -3.71
C GLU A 43 9.12 -4.34 -3.41
N ARG A 44 9.60 -3.40 -2.58
CA ARG A 44 8.88 -2.15 -2.29
C ARG A 44 8.57 -1.38 -3.57
N ARG A 45 9.58 -1.14 -4.42
CA ARG A 45 9.40 -0.38 -5.66
C ARG A 45 8.42 -1.06 -6.62
N VAL A 46 8.52 -2.37 -6.78
CA VAL A 46 7.60 -3.14 -7.64
C VAL A 46 6.18 -3.06 -7.09
N ALA A 47 5.99 -3.27 -5.78
CA ALA A 47 4.67 -3.20 -5.16
C ALA A 47 4.04 -1.79 -5.28
N ILE A 48 4.82 -0.71 -5.10
CA ILE A 48 4.35 0.66 -5.32
C ILE A 48 3.97 0.87 -6.78
N PHE A 49 4.84 0.51 -7.73
CA PHE A 49 4.60 0.68 -9.15
C PHE A 49 3.31 -0.02 -9.58
N ASP A 50 3.20 -1.32 -9.29
CA ASP A 50 2.04 -2.11 -9.68
C ASP A 50 0.75 -1.61 -9.02
N LEU A 51 0.84 -1.08 -7.79
CA LEU A 51 -0.32 -0.53 -7.09
C LEU A 51 -0.79 0.75 -7.77
N ILE A 52 0.13 1.66 -8.12
CA ILE A 52 -0.23 2.90 -8.81
C ILE A 52 -0.76 2.61 -10.22
N GLU A 53 -0.20 1.65 -10.94
CA GLU A 53 -0.67 1.27 -12.28
C GLU A 53 -2.10 0.70 -12.26
N GLY A 54 -2.43 -0.18 -11.30
CA GLY A 54 -3.74 -0.82 -11.25
C GLY A 54 -4.16 -1.19 -9.83
N ASN A 55 -5.15 -0.47 -9.30
CA ASN A 55 -5.76 -0.77 -8.01
C ASN A 55 -7.24 -0.36 -7.98
N HIS A 56 -7.97 -0.98 -7.07
CA HIS A 56 -9.30 -0.58 -6.64
C HIS A 56 -9.23 -0.25 -5.15
N PHE A 57 -9.56 1.00 -4.79
CA PHE A 57 -9.55 1.43 -3.40
C PHE A 57 -10.67 2.44 -3.18
N ARG A 58 -11.74 2.00 -2.54
CA ARG A 58 -12.94 2.81 -2.28
C ARG A 58 -13.19 2.94 -0.79
N LEU A 59 -13.44 4.16 -0.30
CA LEU A 59 -13.82 4.36 1.09
C LEU A 59 -15.31 4.07 1.30
N VAL A 60 -15.61 3.27 2.32
CA VAL A 60 -17.00 2.93 2.70
C VAL A 60 -17.73 4.15 3.24
N SER A 61 -17.00 5.13 3.78
CA SER A 61 -17.54 6.41 4.25
C SER A 61 -18.18 7.27 3.14
N GLY A 62 -17.99 6.90 1.87
CA GLY A 62 -18.55 7.59 0.70
C GLY A 62 -17.70 8.76 0.19
N LYS A 63 -16.55 9.03 0.82
CA LYS A 63 -15.54 9.94 0.25
C LYS A 63 -14.98 9.32 -1.02
N THR A 64 -14.86 10.14 -2.07
CA THR A 64 -14.49 9.67 -3.41
C THR A 64 -13.05 10.00 -3.75
N GLY A 65 -12.40 9.09 -4.47
CA GLY A 65 -11.03 9.24 -4.93
C GLY A 65 -10.86 10.21 -6.11
N PRO A 66 -9.62 10.35 -6.61
CA PRO A 66 -8.47 9.51 -6.27
C PRO A 66 -7.79 9.89 -4.95
N PHE A 67 -7.11 8.92 -4.34
CA PHE A 67 -6.56 9.01 -2.98
C PHE A 67 -5.03 9.05 -2.96
N ARG A 68 -4.49 9.87 -2.06
CA ARG A 68 -3.11 9.78 -1.57
C ARG A 68 -3.14 9.02 -0.25
N VAL A 69 -2.33 7.98 -0.10
CA VAL A 69 -2.28 7.14 1.11
C VAL A 69 -0.88 7.15 1.70
N GLN A 70 -0.77 7.35 3.00
CA GLN A 70 0.46 7.13 3.76
C GLN A 70 0.25 5.98 4.72
N LEU A 71 1.14 4.99 4.68
CA LEU A 71 1.15 3.86 5.60
C LEU A 71 2.17 4.10 6.71
N SER A 72 1.76 3.90 7.95
CA SER A 72 2.64 4.02 9.12
C SER A 72 2.35 2.92 10.14
N LEU A 73 3.34 2.66 11.01
CA LEU A 73 3.14 1.83 12.19
C LEU A 73 2.67 2.72 13.35
N SER A 74 1.62 2.30 14.03
CA SER A 74 1.09 2.95 15.24
C SER A 74 1.11 1.99 16.43
N GLU A 75 0.86 2.46 17.64
CA GLU A 75 0.71 1.58 18.82
C GLU A 75 -0.40 0.54 18.64
N ARG A 76 -1.41 0.85 17.81
CA ARG A 76 -2.57 0.00 17.57
C ARG A 76 -2.34 -1.01 16.44
N GLY A 77 -1.40 -0.73 15.54
CA GLY A 77 -1.02 -1.62 14.45
C GLY A 77 -0.54 -0.85 13.22
N ILE A 78 -1.35 -0.88 12.15
CA ILE A 78 -1.06 -0.20 10.89
C ILE A 78 -2.08 0.91 10.73
N GLN A 79 -1.58 2.11 10.44
CA GLN A 79 -2.41 3.27 10.15
C GLN A 79 -2.30 3.61 8.67
N PHE A 80 -3.45 3.92 8.06
CA PHE A 80 -3.60 4.44 6.71
C PHE A 80 -4.10 5.88 6.84
N ASP A 81 -3.25 6.85 6.52
CA ASP A 81 -3.66 8.24 6.40
C ASP A 81 -4.05 8.53 4.95
N ILE A 82 -5.32 8.86 4.73
CA ILE A 82 -5.90 9.05 3.40
C ILE A 82 -6.20 10.53 3.19
N ALA A 83 -5.73 11.07 2.07
CA ALA A 83 -5.94 12.45 1.64
C ALA A 83 -6.39 12.51 0.18
N ASP A 84 -6.96 13.65 -0.22
CA ASP A 84 -7.22 13.94 -1.63
C ASP A 84 -5.92 14.33 -2.37
N THR A 85 -6.03 14.66 -3.66
CA THR A 85 -4.89 15.05 -4.50
C THR A 85 -4.21 16.34 -4.07
N ASP A 86 -4.89 17.19 -3.32
CA ASP A 86 -4.38 18.47 -2.81
C ASP A 86 -3.73 18.30 -1.42
N ASN A 87 -3.62 17.06 -0.92
CA ASN A 87 -3.16 16.68 0.42
C ASN A 87 -4.11 17.13 1.55
N THR A 88 -5.39 17.38 1.24
CA THR A 88 -6.40 17.60 2.28
C THR A 88 -6.71 16.28 2.96
N PRO A 89 -6.55 16.15 4.29
CA PRO A 89 -6.88 14.92 5.00
C PRO A 89 -8.36 14.57 4.85
N LEU A 90 -8.64 13.32 4.54
CA LEU A 90 -10.00 12.80 4.35
C LEU A 90 -10.39 11.84 5.48
N GLU A 91 -9.54 10.86 5.75
CA GLU A 91 -9.85 9.77 6.68
C GLU A 91 -8.57 9.08 7.16
N THR A 92 -8.61 8.57 8.39
CA THR A 92 -7.57 7.70 8.92
C THR A 92 -8.19 6.35 9.26
N ILE A 93 -7.58 5.27 8.76
CA ILE A 93 -7.99 3.88 9.05
C ILE A 93 -6.89 3.23 9.89
N ASP A 94 -7.25 2.74 11.08
CA ASP A 94 -6.37 1.92 11.91
C ASP A 94 -6.80 0.45 11.85
N ILE A 95 -5.86 -0.45 11.56
CA ILE A 95 -6.07 -1.89 11.67
C ILE A 95 -5.09 -2.50 12.66
N SER A 96 -5.58 -3.44 13.47
CA SER A 96 -4.73 -4.15 14.43
C SER A 96 -3.70 -5.01 13.72
N MET A 97 -2.45 -4.98 14.18
CA MET A 97 -1.38 -5.83 13.65
C MET A 97 -1.50 -7.30 14.11
N ALA A 98 -2.21 -7.56 15.21
CA ALA A 98 -2.30 -8.88 15.84
C ALA A 98 -2.63 -10.05 14.87
N PRO A 99 -3.56 -9.90 13.90
CA PRO A 99 -3.92 -10.95 12.94
C PRO A 99 -2.80 -11.26 11.94
N PHE A 100 -1.95 -10.28 11.62
CA PHE A 100 -0.90 -10.41 10.61
C PHE A 100 0.40 -10.99 11.18
N ARG A 101 0.59 -10.95 12.51
CA ARG A 101 1.84 -11.35 13.18
C ARG A 101 2.36 -12.71 12.75
N ARG A 102 1.47 -13.70 12.59
CA ARG A 102 1.87 -15.04 12.15
C ARG A 102 2.40 -15.03 10.71
N HIS A 103 1.62 -14.51 9.77
CA HIS A 103 2.00 -14.48 8.35
C HIS A 103 3.29 -13.69 8.13
N ILE A 104 3.45 -12.57 8.83
CA ILE A 104 4.65 -11.74 8.75
C ILE A 104 5.88 -12.49 9.32
N ARG A 105 5.75 -13.14 10.49
CA ARG A 105 6.84 -13.95 11.06
C ARG A 105 7.22 -15.12 10.15
N ASP A 106 6.23 -15.85 9.64
CA ASP A 106 6.46 -17.00 8.76
C ASP A 106 7.12 -16.51 7.44
N TYR A 107 6.72 -15.32 6.95
CA TYR A 107 7.38 -14.65 5.82
C TYR A 107 8.85 -14.36 6.09
N PHE A 108 9.18 -13.82 7.27
CA PHE A 108 10.57 -13.58 7.65
C PHE A 108 11.41 -14.85 7.64
N MET A 109 10.90 -15.94 8.22
CA MET A 109 11.62 -17.22 8.25
C MET A 109 11.88 -17.78 6.84
N VAL A 110 10.91 -17.64 5.94
CA VAL A 110 11.07 -18.06 4.54
C VAL A 110 12.07 -17.15 3.81
N CYS A 111 12.04 -15.84 4.05
CA CYS A 111 13.00 -14.90 3.47
C CYS A 111 14.43 -15.11 4.00
N GLU A 112 14.64 -15.38 5.28
CA GLU A 112 15.96 -15.76 5.82
C GLU A 112 16.47 -17.05 5.16
N SER A 113 15.60 -18.05 5.05
CA SER A 113 15.91 -19.30 4.34
C SER A 113 16.24 -19.07 2.86
N TYR A 114 15.59 -18.09 2.21
CA TYR A 114 15.88 -17.69 0.83
C TYR A 114 17.30 -17.09 0.71
N TYR A 115 17.70 -16.20 1.61
CA TYR A 115 19.03 -15.58 1.56
C TYR A 115 20.15 -16.61 1.74
N ASP A 116 19.98 -17.56 2.66
CA ASP A 116 20.93 -18.66 2.85
C ASP A 116 20.92 -19.63 1.65
N ALA A 117 19.75 -19.87 1.07
CA ALA A 117 19.57 -20.76 -0.06
C ALA A 117 20.13 -20.17 -1.36
N ILE A 118 19.98 -18.87 -1.65
CA ILE A 118 20.28 -18.32 -2.98
C ILE A 118 21.76 -18.48 -3.38
N ARG A 119 22.66 -18.63 -2.41
CA ARG A 119 24.09 -18.84 -2.64
C ARG A 119 24.45 -20.28 -3.01
N SER A 120 23.60 -21.26 -2.71
CA SER A 120 23.97 -22.69 -2.77
C SER A 120 22.84 -23.68 -3.12
N ALA A 121 21.60 -23.23 -3.20
CA ALA A 121 20.43 -24.06 -3.42
C ALA A 121 20.19 -24.36 -4.90
N THR A 122 19.51 -25.46 -5.15
CA THR A 122 19.06 -25.85 -6.49
C THR A 122 17.90 -24.95 -6.96
N PRO A 123 17.70 -24.79 -8.28
CA PRO A 123 16.56 -24.06 -8.84
C PRO A 123 15.21 -24.50 -8.25
N ASP A 124 14.97 -25.81 -8.13
CA ASP A 124 13.74 -26.37 -7.57
C ASP A 124 13.47 -25.90 -6.12
N LYS A 125 14.54 -25.75 -5.31
CA LYS A 125 14.43 -25.28 -3.93
C LYS A 125 14.12 -23.79 -3.88
N ILE A 126 14.68 -23.00 -4.80
CA ILE A 126 14.35 -21.58 -4.96
C ILE A 126 12.89 -21.42 -5.35
N GLU A 127 12.41 -22.19 -6.33
CA GLU A 127 11.00 -22.17 -6.75
C GLU A 127 10.05 -22.55 -5.60
N THR A 128 10.40 -23.58 -4.82
CA THR A 128 9.62 -23.99 -3.64
C THR A 128 9.51 -22.86 -2.61
N ILE A 129 10.62 -22.15 -2.36
CA ILE A 129 10.65 -21.00 -1.46
C ILE A 129 9.78 -19.86 -2.01
N ASP A 130 9.88 -19.54 -3.30
CA ASP A 130 9.08 -18.49 -3.93
C ASP A 130 7.58 -18.79 -3.88
N GLN A 131 7.18 -20.05 -4.09
CA GLN A 131 5.80 -20.47 -3.94
C GLN A 131 5.32 -20.29 -2.48
N ALA A 132 6.12 -20.68 -1.49
CA ALA A 132 5.78 -20.47 -0.08
C ALA A 132 5.62 -18.99 0.28
N ARG A 133 6.48 -18.11 -0.27
CA ARG A 133 6.36 -16.65 -0.11
C ARG A 133 5.05 -16.13 -0.69
N ARG A 134 4.68 -16.57 -1.90
CA ARG A 134 3.41 -16.19 -2.54
C ARG A 134 2.20 -16.60 -1.72
N VAL A 135 2.20 -17.82 -1.17
CA VAL A 135 1.11 -18.29 -0.28
C VAL A 135 0.96 -17.37 0.93
N LEU A 136 2.06 -17.02 1.60
CA LEU A 136 2.02 -16.14 2.77
C LEU A 136 1.51 -14.72 2.44
N HIS A 137 1.89 -14.17 1.29
CA HIS A 137 1.35 -12.89 0.83
C HIS A 137 -0.14 -12.96 0.51
N ASN A 138 -0.62 -14.06 -0.09
CA ASN A 138 -2.03 -14.23 -0.40
C ASN A 138 -2.87 -14.35 0.89
N GLU A 139 -2.45 -15.18 1.85
CA GLU A 139 -3.14 -15.29 3.15
C GLU A 139 -3.14 -13.96 3.92
N GLY A 140 -2.03 -13.23 3.87
CA GLY A 140 -1.92 -11.89 4.44
C GLY A 140 -2.84 -10.88 3.76
N ALA A 141 -2.98 -10.95 2.44
CA ALA A 141 -3.87 -10.12 1.64
C ALA A 141 -5.35 -10.37 1.97
N GLU A 142 -5.76 -11.65 2.05
CA GLU A 142 -7.13 -12.03 2.45
C GLU A 142 -7.46 -11.52 3.86
N THR A 143 -6.49 -11.63 4.78
CA THR A 143 -6.61 -11.06 6.12
C THR A 143 -6.76 -9.54 6.06
N LEU A 144 -5.99 -8.86 5.20
CA LEU A 144 -6.03 -7.41 5.04
C LEU A 144 -7.38 -6.94 4.53
N GLN A 145 -7.92 -7.58 3.49
CA GLN A 145 -9.26 -7.32 2.98
C GLN A 145 -10.31 -7.46 4.07
N THR A 146 -10.25 -8.55 4.82
CA THR A 146 -11.20 -8.81 5.93
C THR A 146 -11.13 -7.72 7.01
N ARG A 147 -9.93 -7.16 7.27
CA ARG A 147 -9.75 -6.11 8.27
C ARG A 147 -10.14 -4.72 7.78
N LEU A 148 -10.02 -4.47 6.49
CA LEU A 148 -10.47 -3.23 5.87
C LEU A 148 -11.97 -3.25 5.55
N ALA A 149 -12.59 -4.43 5.49
CA ALA A 149 -14.03 -4.57 5.28
C ALA A 149 -14.82 -3.69 6.28
N GLY A 150 -15.64 -2.80 5.73
CA GLY A 150 -16.40 -1.80 6.50
C GLY A 150 -15.73 -0.42 6.62
N GLN A 151 -14.46 -0.29 6.22
CA GLN A 151 -13.73 0.99 6.14
C GLN A 151 -13.31 1.31 4.71
N ALA A 152 -12.75 0.32 4.00
CA ALA A 152 -12.39 0.41 2.59
C ALA A 152 -12.72 -0.90 1.85
N ASP A 153 -13.15 -0.76 0.60
CA ASP A 153 -13.34 -1.86 -0.35
C ASP A 153 -12.15 -1.87 -1.32
N ILE A 154 -11.51 -3.04 -1.44
CA ILE A 154 -10.28 -3.25 -2.20
C ILE A 154 -10.34 -4.61 -2.91
N ASP A 155 -9.74 -4.70 -4.09
CA ASP A 155 -9.60 -5.99 -4.80
C ASP A 155 -8.38 -6.81 -4.29
N ASP A 156 -8.28 -8.06 -4.76
CA ASP A 156 -7.24 -9.03 -4.34
C ASP A 156 -5.83 -8.52 -4.64
N ASP A 157 -5.67 -7.92 -5.80
CA ASP A 157 -4.39 -7.42 -6.28
C ASP A 157 -3.92 -6.17 -5.50
N THR A 158 -4.86 -5.29 -5.15
CA THR A 158 -4.64 -4.14 -4.26
C THR A 158 -4.25 -4.63 -2.86
N ALA A 159 -4.99 -5.58 -2.32
CA ALA A 159 -4.72 -6.15 -1.01
C ALA A 159 -3.34 -6.79 -0.93
N ARG A 160 -2.95 -7.58 -1.95
CA ARG A 160 -1.64 -8.21 -2.02
C ARG A 160 -0.51 -7.20 -2.03
N ARG A 161 -0.62 -6.13 -2.82
CA ARG A 161 0.41 -5.08 -2.91
C ARG A 161 0.50 -4.27 -1.62
N LEU A 162 -0.64 -3.90 -1.03
CA LEU A 162 -0.68 -3.24 0.27
C LEU A 162 -0.06 -4.12 1.37
N PHE A 163 -0.36 -5.42 1.38
CA PHE A 163 0.22 -6.35 2.33
C PHE A 163 1.75 -6.50 2.15
N THR A 164 2.26 -6.48 0.92
CA THR A 164 3.70 -6.42 0.67
C THR A 164 4.32 -5.17 1.29
N LEU A 165 3.72 -4.00 1.11
CA LEU A 165 4.22 -2.75 1.68
C LEU A 165 4.15 -2.72 3.21
N ILE A 166 3.11 -3.31 3.80
CA ILE A 166 2.98 -3.53 5.25
C ILE A 166 4.08 -4.47 5.76
N SER A 167 4.35 -5.56 5.05
CA SER A 167 5.39 -6.51 5.41
C SER A 167 6.76 -5.83 5.40
N VAL A 168 7.03 -5.03 4.35
CA VAL A 168 8.18 -4.13 4.25
C VAL A 168 8.24 -3.21 5.48
N LEU A 169 7.19 -2.46 5.80
CA LEU A 169 7.16 -1.59 7.00
C LEU A 169 7.53 -2.34 8.30
N GLN A 170 7.06 -3.58 8.46
CA GLN A 170 7.29 -4.37 9.68
C GLN A 170 8.71 -4.95 9.81
N MET A 171 9.50 -5.06 8.72
CA MET A 171 10.88 -5.61 8.76
C MET A 171 11.90 -4.79 9.57
N ARG A 172 11.45 -3.76 10.28
CA ARG A 172 12.26 -2.92 11.17
C ARG A 172 12.19 -3.35 12.64
N GLY A 173 11.19 -4.15 13.02
CA GLY A 173 10.85 -4.47 14.41
C GLY A 173 11.29 -5.86 14.84
#